data_AF-A0A7X8WD47-F1
#
_entry.id   AF-A0A7X8WD47-F1
#
_cell.length_a   1.000
_cell.length_b   1.000
_cell.length_c   1.000
_cell.angle_alpha   90.00
_cell.angle_beta   90.00
_cell.angle_gamma   90.00
#
_symmetry.space_group_name_H-M   'P 1'
#
loop_
_entity.id
_entity.type
_entity.pdbx_description
1 polymer ?
#
loop_
_entity_poly.entity_id
_entity_poly.type
_entity_poly.pdbx_seq_one_letter_code
_entity_poly.pdbx_strand_id
1 'polypeptide(L)'
;LHNHDVRITTHYYENNLESAIFSTIHEAGHAIYEMGIDDKYTQTILGAGTSCGIHESQSRFFENMVGRSEDFWSPIYGKLVDLFPEQLIEINLVDFIKGINKVEPGLVRVDADELTYCLHVMVRYEIEKLFIENEVDVYELPGIWNEKYREYLGITPETDSEGILQDIHWSMGAVGYFPSYALGKAFAAQMYHQMKKDIPVDTLLKDGKLESIVSYLGEHVHKYGASKDAMNILRDMTGESFNVDYYITYLKEKYTKLYNL
;
A
#
# COMPACT_ATOMS: atom_id res chain seq x y z
N LEU A 1 8.97 -12.63 -17.20
CA LEU A 1 7.53 -12.35 -17.01
C LEU A 1 7.00 -11.63 -18.25
N HIS A 2 5.68 -11.55 -18.43
CA HIS A 2 5.04 -10.95 -19.61
C HIS A 2 4.00 -9.90 -19.20
N ASN A 3 4.15 -8.69 -19.70
CA ASN A 3 3.27 -7.55 -19.48
C ASN A 3 1.89 -7.59 -20.17
N HIS A 4 1.59 -8.58 -21.05
CA HIS A 4 0.26 -8.70 -21.69
C HIS A 4 -0.67 -9.74 -21.05
N ASP A 5 -0.22 -10.50 -20.05
CA ASP A 5 -1.08 -11.39 -19.25
C ASP A 5 -0.72 -11.21 -17.78
N VAL A 6 -1.31 -10.18 -17.16
CA VAL A 6 -1.13 -9.84 -15.75
C VAL A 6 -2.47 -10.02 -15.06
N ARG A 7 -2.53 -10.95 -14.11
CA ARG A 7 -3.77 -11.36 -13.44
C ARG A 7 -3.77 -10.88 -12.00
N ILE A 8 -4.93 -10.44 -11.54
CA ILE A 8 -5.16 -10.08 -10.15
C ILE A 8 -6.18 -11.02 -9.54
N THR A 9 -6.10 -11.19 -8.23
CA THR A 9 -7.07 -11.93 -7.44
C THR A 9 -7.51 -11.09 -6.26
N THR A 10 -8.76 -11.22 -5.85
CA THR A 10 -9.28 -10.54 -4.66
C THR A 10 -10.13 -11.52 -3.88
N HIS A 11 -10.33 -11.25 -2.60
CA HIS A 11 -11.20 -12.02 -1.73
C HIS A 11 -12.43 -11.20 -1.34
N TYR A 12 -13.61 -11.84 -1.38
CA TYR A 12 -14.87 -11.19 -1.04
C TYR A 12 -15.38 -11.69 0.31
N TYR A 13 -15.60 -10.77 1.23
CA TYR A 13 -16.31 -11.03 2.47
C TYR A 13 -17.72 -10.44 2.36
N GLU A 14 -18.75 -11.26 2.53
CA GLU A 14 -20.16 -10.85 2.38
C GLU A 14 -20.54 -9.66 3.29
N ASN A 15 -19.86 -9.54 4.43
CA ASN A 15 -20.10 -8.53 5.45
C ASN A 15 -19.04 -7.42 5.50
N ASN A 16 -18.12 -7.34 4.52
CA ASN A 16 -17.09 -6.31 4.48
C ASN A 16 -16.83 -5.84 3.03
N LEU A 17 -17.59 -4.82 2.63
CA LEU A 17 -17.47 -4.18 1.31
C LEU A 17 -16.09 -3.56 1.07
N GLU A 18 -15.50 -2.95 2.11
CA GLU A 18 -14.22 -2.27 2.03
C GLU A 18 -13.10 -3.22 1.61
N SER A 19 -13.04 -4.39 2.24
CA SER A 19 -11.97 -5.37 2.02
C SER A 19 -11.78 -5.71 0.54
N ALA A 20 -12.87 -6.08 -0.15
CA ALA A 20 -12.79 -6.47 -1.56
C ALA A 20 -12.44 -5.29 -2.47
N ILE A 21 -12.97 -4.10 -2.19
CA ILE A 21 -12.71 -2.89 -3.00
C ILE A 21 -11.23 -2.53 -2.91
N PHE A 22 -10.69 -2.36 -1.71
CA PHE A 22 -9.30 -1.90 -1.54
C PHE A 22 -8.29 -2.99 -1.88
N SER A 23 -8.59 -4.27 -1.62
CA SER A 23 -7.76 -5.36 -2.13
C SER A 23 -7.71 -5.35 -3.65
N THR A 24 -8.84 -5.14 -4.34
CA THR A 24 -8.84 -5.06 -5.80
C THR A 24 -8.05 -3.86 -6.33
N ILE A 25 -8.19 -2.68 -5.71
CA ILE A 25 -7.42 -1.48 -6.10
C ILE A 25 -5.92 -1.70 -5.85
N HIS A 26 -5.56 -2.34 -4.74
CA HIS A 26 -4.19 -2.68 -4.39
C HIS A 26 -3.54 -3.57 -5.46
N GLU A 27 -4.17 -4.70 -5.77
CA GLU A 27 -3.68 -5.64 -6.78
C GLU A 27 -3.72 -5.03 -8.18
N ALA A 28 -4.70 -4.18 -8.49
CA ALA A 28 -4.73 -3.44 -9.74
C ALA A 28 -3.52 -2.50 -9.85
N GLY A 29 -3.08 -1.86 -8.77
CA GLY A 29 -1.87 -1.02 -8.79
C GLY A 29 -0.59 -1.80 -9.09
N HIS A 30 -0.47 -3.02 -8.55
CA HIS A 30 0.58 -3.96 -8.96
C HIS A 30 0.48 -4.32 -10.44
N ALA A 31 -0.71 -4.68 -10.91
CA ALA A 31 -0.90 -5.09 -12.30
C ALA A 31 -0.65 -3.94 -13.28
N ILE A 32 -1.06 -2.71 -12.94
CA ILE A 32 -0.80 -1.51 -13.74
C ILE A 32 0.71 -1.29 -13.91
N TYR A 33 1.51 -1.54 -12.86
CA TYR A 33 2.96 -1.46 -12.98
C TYR A 33 3.50 -2.49 -13.98
N GLU A 34 3.16 -3.76 -13.80
CA GLU A 34 3.66 -4.85 -14.64
C GLU A 34 3.21 -4.72 -16.10
N MET A 35 1.96 -4.28 -16.34
CA MET A 35 1.46 -3.97 -17.68
C MET A 35 2.14 -2.76 -18.32
N GLY A 36 2.63 -1.82 -17.52
CA GLY A 36 3.31 -0.60 -17.98
C GLY A 36 4.80 -0.79 -18.32
N ILE A 37 5.36 -1.98 -18.12
CA ILE A 37 6.75 -2.29 -18.49
C ILE A 37 6.89 -2.29 -20.02
N ASP A 38 7.98 -1.71 -20.53
CA ASP A 38 8.26 -1.62 -21.97
C ASP A 38 8.38 -3.02 -22.61
N ASP A 39 7.67 -3.23 -23.73
CA ASP A 39 7.61 -4.50 -24.47
C ASP A 39 9.00 -5.06 -24.83
N LYS A 40 10.01 -4.21 -24.98
CA LYS A 40 11.38 -4.67 -25.26
C LYS A 40 11.97 -5.54 -24.13
N TYR A 41 11.41 -5.46 -22.92
CA TYR A 41 11.82 -6.25 -21.76
C TYR A 41 10.99 -7.51 -21.55
N THR A 42 9.88 -7.68 -22.27
CA THR A 42 9.02 -8.85 -22.18
C THR A 42 9.82 -10.14 -22.40
N GLN A 43 9.58 -11.13 -21.53
CA GLN A 43 10.29 -12.43 -21.52
C GLN A 43 11.81 -12.34 -21.30
N THR A 44 12.32 -11.21 -20.79
CA THR A 44 13.70 -11.08 -20.30
C THR A 44 13.75 -11.04 -18.78
N ILE A 45 14.96 -11.07 -18.21
CA ILE A 45 15.18 -10.84 -16.77
C ILE A 45 14.80 -9.43 -16.31
N LEU A 46 14.61 -8.50 -17.25
CA LEU A 46 14.25 -7.11 -16.98
C LEU A 46 12.74 -6.86 -17.05
N GLY A 47 11.96 -7.84 -17.52
CA GLY A 47 10.52 -7.72 -17.77
C GLY A 47 9.65 -7.92 -16.54
N ALA A 48 10.06 -7.38 -15.39
CA ALA A 48 9.35 -7.40 -14.12
C ALA A 48 9.74 -6.17 -13.30
N GLY A 49 9.02 -5.87 -12.22
CA GLY A 49 9.36 -4.75 -11.34
C GLY A 49 10.78 -4.81 -10.75
N THR A 50 11.40 -3.65 -10.54
CA THR A 50 12.81 -3.56 -10.08
C THR A 50 13.02 -4.02 -8.62
N SER A 51 12.04 -3.82 -7.75
CA SER A 51 12.13 -4.19 -6.34
C SER A 51 10.75 -4.29 -5.70
N CYS A 52 10.64 -5.06 -4.61
CA CYS A 52 9.41 -5.14 -3.83
C CYS A 52 8.94 -3.77 -3.34
N GLY A 53 9.87 -2.85 -3.01
CA GLY A 53 9.52 -1.50 -2.57
C GLY A 53 8.88 -0.65 -3.67
N ILE A 54 9.40 -0.67 -4.91
CA ILE A 54 8.76 0.04 -6.03
C ILE A 54 7.44 -0.65 -6.42
N HIS A 55 7.41 -1.98 -6.39
CA HIS A 55 6.20 -2.73 -6.71
C HIS A 55 5.06 -2.42 -5.72
N GLU A 56 5.35 -2.42 -4.42
CA GLU A 56 4.43 -2.01 -3.37
C GLU A 56 4.09 -0.51 -3.42
N SER A 57 5.02 0.34 -3.88
CA SER A 57 4.70 1.76 -4.02
C SER A 57 3.60 1.99 -5.05
N GLN A 58 3.52 1.16 -6.10
CA GLN A 58 2.44 1.27 -7.09
C GLN A 58 1.10 0.80 -6.51
N SER A 59 1.06 -0.35 -5.81
CA SER A 59 -0.19 -0.80 -5.17
C SER A 59 -0.70 0.20 -4.13
N ARG A 60 0.18 0.70 -3.25
CA ARG A 60 -0.18 1.68 -2.22
C ARG A 60 -0.52 3.04 -2.78
N PHE A 61 0.11 3.47 -3.88
CA PHE A 61 -0.27 4.69 -4.58
C PHE A 61 -1.74 4.64 -5.00
N PHE A 62 -2.14 3.55 -5.69
CA PHE A 62 -3.51 3.42 -6.17
C PHE A 62 -4.49 3.14 -5.04
N GLU A 63 -4.15 2.29 -4.06
CA GLU A 63 -5.03 1.97 -2.94
C GLU A 63 -5.27 3.20 -2.05
N ASN A 64 -4.21 3.88 -1.63
CA ASN A 64 -4.29 4.86 -0.54
C ASN A 64 -4.36 6.30 -1.03
N MET A 65 -3.40 6.73 -1.85
CA MET A 65 -3.34 8.11 -2.32
C MET A 65 -4.47 8.42 -3.30
N VAL A 66 -4.84 7.45 -4.15
CA VAL A 66 -5.99 7.55 -5.07
C VAL A 66 -7.24 6.98 -4.42
N GLY A 67 -7.28 5.68 -4.14
CA GLY A 67 -8.47 4.93 -3.77
C GLY A 67 -9.09 5.34 -2.44
N ARG A 68 -8.31 5.86 -1.49
CA ARG A 68 -8.84 6.37 -0.20
C ARG A 68 -9.03 7.90 -0.19
N SER A 69 -8.99 8.55 -1.35
CA SER A 69 -9.19 10.00 -1.49
C SER A 69 -10.65 10.36 -1.81
N GLU A 70 -11.11 11.49 -1.28
CA GLU A 70 -12.42 12.07 -1.62
C GLU A 70 -12.56 12.37 -3.12
N ASP A 71 -11.48 12.79 -3.76
CA ASP A 71 -11.45 13.17 -5.17
C ASP A 71 -11.72 11.98 -6.09
N PHE A 72 -11.21 10.79 -5.74
CA PHE A 72 -11.48 9.54 -6.47
C PHE A 72 -12.94 9.09 -6.34
N TRP A 73 -13.51 9.20 -5.13
CA TRP A 73 -14.89 8.74 -4.88
C TRP A 73 -15.95 9.71 -5.38
N SER A 74 -15.66 11.02 -5.43
CA SER A 74 -16.60 12.05 -5.87
C SER A 74 -17.40 11.71 -7.14
N PRO A 75 -16.79 11.25 -8.26
CA PRO A 75 -17.53 10.89 -9.48
C PRO A 75 -18.20 9.51 -9.47
N ILE A 76 -17.84 8.61 -8.55
CA ILE A 76 -18.28 7.19 -8.58
C ILE A 76 -19.10 6.76 -7.35
N TYR A 77 -19.14 7.57 -6.28
CA TYR A 77 -19.82 7.22 -5.05
C TYR A 77 -21.32 6.97 -5.25
N GLY A 78 -21.97 7.79 -6.09
CA GLY A 78 -23.38 7.56 -6.44
C GLY A 78 -23.62 6.17 -7.03
N LYS A 79 -22.71 5.68 -7.89
CA LYS A 79 -22.80 4.31 -8.44
C LYS A 79 -22.63 3.25 -7.37
N LEU A 80 -21.78 3.49 -6.37
CA LEU A 80 -21.62 2.57 -5.25
C LEU A 80 -22.90 2.49 -4.42
N VAL A 81 -23.52 3.65 -4.13
CA VAL A 81 -24.81 3.71 -3.42
C VAL A 81 -25.91 3.00 -4.22
N ASP A 82 -25.97 3.19 -5.54
CA ASP A 82 -26.95 2.52 -6.40
C ASP A 82 -26.80 0.98 -6.40
N LEU A 83 -25.58 0.47 -6.22
CA LEU A 83 -25.29 -0.98 -6.14
C LEU A 83 -25.61 -1.57 -4.76
N PHE A 84 -25.49 -0.77 -3.69
CA PHE A 84 -25.71 -1.19 -2.30
C PHE A 84 -26.66 -0.23 -1.55
N PRO A 85 -27.90 -0.04 -2.03
CA PRO A 85 -28.79 0.99 -1.51
C PRO A 85 -29.22 0.70 -0.07
N GLU A 86 -29.43 -0.57 0.29
CA GLU A 86 -29.82 -0.94 1.67
C GLU A 86 -28.76 -0.57 2.71
N GLN A 87 -27.49 -0.60 2.31
CA GLN A 87 -26.34 -0.37 3.18
C GLN A 87 -25.86 1.08 3.17
N LEU A 88 -25.98 1.78 2.03
CA LEU A 88 -25.28 3.06 1.81
C LEU A 88 -26.19 4.28 1.60
N ILE A 89 -27.51 4.13 1.43
CA ILE A 89 -28.38 5.29 1.08
C ILE A 89 -28.39 6.39 2.14
N GLU A 90 -28.23 6.03 3.41
CA GLU A 90 -28.16 6.97 4.54
C GLU A 90 -26.73 7.48 4.81
N ILE A 91 -25.74 7.00 4.07
CA ILE A 91 -24.33 7.36 4.24
C ILE A 91 -23.96 8.38 3.15
N ASN A 92 -23.66 9.61 3.57
CA ASN A 92 -23.14 10.62 2.63
C ASN A 92 -21.65 10.37 2.33
N LEU A 93 -21.14 10.97 1.25
CA LEU A 93 -19.75 10.80 0.82
C LEU A 93 -18.74 11.17 1.93
N VAL A 94 -18.98 12.23 2.68
CA VAL A 94 -18.05 12.68 3.73
C VAL A 94 -17.90 11.61 4.81
N ASP A 95 -18.99 11.00 5.24
CA ASP A 95 -18.97 9.95 6.27
C ASP A 95 -18.42 8.63 5.71
N PHE A 96 -18.67 8.31 4.44
CA PHE A 96 -18.01 7.20 3.75
C PHE A 96 -16.49 7.39 3.72
N ILE A 97 -15.99 8.58 3.35
CA ILE A 97 -14.56 8.91 3.33
C ILE A 97 -13.92 8.79 4.72
N LYS A 98 -14.62 9.20 5.78
CA LYS A 98 -14.14 8.96 7.15
C LYS A 98 -14.09 7.46 7.47
N GLY A 99 -15.11 6.70 7.05
CA GLY A 99 -15.20 5.25 7.28
C GLY A 99 -14.02 4.48 6.69
N ILE A 100 -13.74 4.68 5.40
CA ILE A 100 -12.63 4.01 4.68
C ILE A 100 -11.23 4.53 5.10
N ASN A 101 -11.16 5.51 6.01
CA ASN A 101 -9.91 6.03 6.56
C ASN A 101 -9.87 5.92 8.08
N LYS A 102 -10.71 5.04 8.66
CA LYS A 102 -10.70 4.75 10.09
C LYS A 102 -9.32 4.22 10.50
N VAL A 103 -8.86 4.66 11.65
CA VAL A 103 -7.62 4.23 12.30
C VAL A 103 -7.94 3.51 13.58
N GLU A 104 -7.45 2.30 13.74
CA GLU A 104 -7.51 1.55 14.99
C GLU A 104 -6.40 0.50 15.07
N PRO A 105 -5.76 0.31 16.24
CA PRO A 105 -4.85 -0.81 16.41
C PRO A 105 -5.57 -2.14 16.20
N GLY A 106 -5.07 -2.95 15.27
CA GLY A 106 -5.57 -4.29 14.96
C GLY A 106 -4.44 -5.33 15.02
N LEU A 107 -4.80 -6.61 15.08
CA LEU A 107 -3.80 -7.70 15.14
C LEU A 107 -3.22 -8.06 13.76
N VAL A 108 -4.06 -7.99 12.73
CA VAL A 108 -3.79 -8.49 11.38
C VAL A 108 -3.16 -7.39 10.52
N ARG A 109 -1.90 -7.59 10.12
CA ARG A 109 -1.14 -6.59 9.34
C ARG A 109 -1.79 -6.23 8.00
N VAL A 110 -2.35 -7.21 7.29
CA VAL A 110 -2.92 -6.99 5.96
C VAL A 110 -4.18 -6.10 5.99
N ASP A 111 -4.85 -6.04 7.14
CA ASP A 111 -6.06 -5.24 7.37
C ASP A 111 -5.77 -3.91 8.09
N ALA A 112 -4.50 -3.63 8.44
CA ALA A 112 -4.12 -2.47 9.22
C ALA A 112 -4.26 -1.15 8.43
N ASP A 113 -4.69 -0.10 9.11
CA ASP A 113 -4.85 1.25 8.56
C ASP A 113 -3.50 1.92 8.22
N GLU A 114 -3.53 3.08 7.55
CA GLU A 114 -2.31 3.73 7.09
C GLU A 114 -1.37 4.24 8.18
N LEU A 115 -1.87 4.50 9.40
CA LEU A 115 -1.07 4.97 10.53
C LEU A 115 -0.48 3.80 11.32
N THR A 116 -1.23 2.71 11.48
CA THR A 116 -0.79 1.57 12.29
C THR A 116 0.02 0.54 11.50
N TYR A 117 -0.19 0.42 10.18
CA TYR A 117 0.46 -0.60 9.34
C TYR A 117 1.99 -0.64 9.48
N CYS A 118 2.67 0.52 9.49
CA CYS A 118 4.13 0.54 9.59
C CYS A 118 4.63 -0.01 10.94
N LEU A 119 3.81 0.06 12.00
CA LEU A 119 4.15 -0.51 13.30
C LEU A 119 4.19 -2.04 13.24
N HIS A 120 3.27 -2.67 12.49
CA HIS A 120 3.30 -4.12 12.24
C HIS A 120 4.59 -4.55 11.50
N VAL A 121 5.06 -3.73 10.56
CA VAL A 121 6.31 -3.96 9.84
C VAL A 121 7.51 -3.82 10.79
N MET A 122 7.49 -2.83 11.69
CA MET A 122 8.55 -2.64 12.69
C MET A 122 8.69 -3.85 13.62
N VAL A 123 7.57 -4.39 14.12
CA VAL A 123 7.58 -5.61 14.94
C VAL A 123 8.34 -6.75 14.25
N ARG A 124 8.01 -7.01 12.98
CA ARG A 124 8.62 -8.09 12.19
C ARG A 124 10.09 -7.82 11.90
N TYR A 125 10.43 -6.60 11.51
CA TYR A 125 11.81 -6.21 11.25
C TYR A 125 12.71 -6.37 12.48
N GLU A 126 12.23 -5.97 13.66
CA GLU A 126 13.00 -6.14 14.89
C GLU A 126 13.16 -7.61 15.28
N ILE A 127 12.13 -8.43 15.08
CA ILE A 127 12.23 -9.89 15.30
C ILE A 127 13.23 -10.51 14.31
N GLU A 128 13.19 -10.11 13.04
CA GLU A 128 14.16 -10.56 12.03
C GLU A 128 15.59 -10.19 12.42
N LYS A 129 15.83 -8.97 12.94
CA LYS A 129 17.15 -8.58 13.47
C LYS A 129 17.61 -9.51 14.58
N LEU A 130 16.79 -9.70 15.62
CA LEU A 130 17.12 -10.56 16.75
C LEU A 130 17.48 -11.98 16.29
N PHE A 131 16.68 -12.53 15.38
CA PHE A 131 16.89 -13.86 14.83
C PHE A 131 18.18 -13.97 14.02
N ILE A 132 18.45 -13.00 13.12
CA ILE A 132 19.67 -12.98 12.29
C ILE A 132 20.93 -12.77 13.13
N GLU A 133 20.84 -11.94 14.17
CA GLU A 133 21.95 -11.65 15.10
C GLU A 133 22.21 -12.82 16.07
N ASN A 134 21.42 -13.92 16.00
CA ASN A 134 21.45 -15.07 16.91
C ASN A 134 21.26 -14.68 18.39
N GLU A 135 20.45 -13.65 18.64
CA GLU A 135 20.17 -13.14 19.98
C GLU A 135 18.98 -13.84 20.66
N VAL A 136 18.26 -14.70 19.94
CA VAL A 136 17.01 -15.33 20.40
C VAL A 136 16.85 -16.75 19.84
N ASP A 137 16.27 -17.66 20.63
CA ASP A 137 15.83 -18.98 20.17
C ASP A 137 14.44 -18.90 19.50
N VAL A 138 14.21 -19.71 18.45
CA VAL A 138 12.94 -19.75 17.70
C VAL A 138 11.72 -20.01 18.60
N TYR A 139 11.88 -20.75 19.69
CA TYR A 139 10.80 -21.06 20.63
C TYR A 139 10.40 -19.87 21.52
N GLU A 140 11.23 -18.83 21.60
CA GLU A 140 10.95 -17.61 22.36
C GLU A 140 10.18 -16.55 21.53
N LEU A 141 10.16 -16.70 20.21
CA LEU A 141 9.57 -15.72 19.29
C LEU A 141 8.07 -15.43 19.54
N PRO A 142 7.20 -16.40 19.90
CA PRO A 142 5.81 -16.09 20.22
C PRO A 142 5.67 -15.11 21.40
N GLY A 143 6.52 -15.25 22.43
CA GLY A 143 6.55 -14.33 23.57
C GLY A 143 6.99 -12.93 23.17
N ILE A 144 8.08 -12.84 22.40
CA ILE A 144 8.62 -11.56 21.91
C ILE A 144 7.64 -10.86 20.97
N TRP A 145 6.95 -11.62 20.12
CA TRP A 145 5.88 -11.10 19.27
C TRP A 145 4.81 -10.40 20.10
N ASN A 146 4.34 -11.07 21.15
CA ASN A 146 3.30 -10.55 22.04
C ASN A 146 3.74 -9.30 22.80
N GLU A 147 5.00 -9.26 23.25
CA GLU A 147 5.58 -8.08 23.89
C GLU A 147 5.67 -6.90 22.93
N LYS A 148 6.19 -7.12 21.71
CA LYS A 148 6.32 -6.08 20.70
C LYS A 148 4.97 -5.57 20.19
N TYR A 149 3.98 -6.43 20.00
CA TYR A 149 2.62 -5.98 19.66
C TYR A 149 2.02 -5.12 20.78
N ARG A 150 2.27 -5.46 22.05
CA ARG A 150 1.82 -4.65 23.17
C ARG A 150 2.52 -3.29 23.21
N GLU A 151 3.83 -3.28 22.98
CA GLU A 151 4.64 -2.05 22.95
C GLU A 151 4.21 -1.10 21.83
N TYR A 152 4.10 -1.62 20.61
CA TYR A 152 3.85 -0.81 19.42
C TYR A 152 2.37 -0.48 19.19
N LEU A 153 1.47 -1.43 19.42
CA LEU A 153 0.05 -1.33 19.09
C LEU A 153 -0.87 -1.31 20.31
N GLY A 154 -0.34 -1.55 21.52
CA GLY A 154 -1.14 -1.56 22.76
C GLY A 154 -2.04 -2.79 22.92
N ILE A 155 -1.91 -3.80 22.06
CA ILE A 155 -2.74 -5.01 22.02
C ILE A 155 -1.87 -6.27 22.01
N THR A 156 -2.46 -7.43 22.31
CA THR A 156 -1.75 -8.72 22.30
C THR A 156 -2.68 -9.77 21.70
N PRO A 157 -2.22 -10.62 20.77
CA PRO A 157 -3.04 -11.69 20.22
C PRO A 157 -3.36 -12.74 21.30
N GLU A 158 -4.53 -13.36 21.23
CA GLU A 158 -4.93 -14.42 22.16
C GLU A 158 -4.30 -15.77 21.80
N THR A 159 -3.96 -15.94 20.52
CA THR A 159 -3.43 -17.19 19.96
C THR A 159 -2.29 -16.92 18.99
N ASP A 160 -1.39 -17.89 18.82
CA ASP A 160 -0.29 -17.78 17.86
C ASP A 160 -0.78 -17.67 16.41
N SER A 161 -1.97 -18.20 16.09
CA SER A 161 -2.61 -18.05 14.77
C SER A 161 -2.96 -16.61 14.43
N GLU A 162 -3.33 -15.81 15.42
CA GLU A 162 -3.59 -14.37 15.25
C GLU A 162 -2.32 -13.54 15.51
N GLY A 163 -1.31 -14.16 16.12
CA GLY A 163 -0.01 -13.58 16.42
C GLY A 163 1.03 -13.95 15.36
N ILE A 164 2.10 -14.59 15.82
CA ILE A 164 3.31 -14.85 15.04
C ILE A 164 3.07 -15.69 13.77
N LEU A 165 2.02 -16.51 13.73
CA LEU A 165 1.70 -17.37 12.58
C LEU A 165 0.78 -16.69 11.55
N GLN A 166 0.44 -15.41 11.72
CA GLN A 166 -0.51 -14.71 10.83
C GLN A 166 0.03 -14.51 9.41
N ASP A 167 1.36 -14.50 9.22
CA ASP A 167 2.01 -14.22 7.94
C ASP A 167 2.79 -15.42 7.42
N ILE A 168 2.69 -15.65 6.10
CA ILE A 168 3.35 -16.77 5.43
C ILE A 168 4.85 -16.55 5.18
N HIS A 169 5.33 -15.30 5.21
CA HIS A 169 6.66 -14.89 4.72
C HIS A 169 7.81 -15.71 5.29
N TRP A 170 7.87 -15.86 6.61
CA TRP A 170 8.96 -16.60 7.27
C TRP A 170 8.93 -18.09 6.92
N SER A 171 7.75 -18.69 6.75
CA SER A 171 7.62 -20.08 6.30
C SER A 171 8.11 -20.30 4.87
N MET A 172 8.09 -19.25 4.04
CA MET A 172 8.62 -19.24 2.68
C MET A 172 10.10 -18.83 2.61
N GLY A 173 10.74 -18.55 3.75
CA GLY A 173 12.13 -18.07 3.80
C GLY A 173 12.31 -16.60 3.39
N ALA A 174 11.23 -15.81 3.30
CA ALA A 174 11.26 -14.40 2.91
C ALA A 174 11.65 -13.49 4.09
N VAL A 175 12.85 -13.71 4.64
CA VAL A 175 13.43 -12.90 5.72
C VAL A 175 14.04 -11.61 5.13
N GLY A 176 13.81 -10.46 5.78
CA GLY A 176 14.22 -9.15 5.27
C GLY A 176 13.26 -8.57 4.23
N TYR A 177 12.11 -9.22 4.00
CA TYR A 177 11.10 -8.79 3.04
C TYR A 177 10.22 -7.68 3.60
N PHE A 178 9.77 -7.79 4.86
CA PHE A 178 8.79 -6.86 5.44
C PHE A 178 9.14 -5.37 5.34
N PRO A 179 10.41 -4.93 5.51
CA PRO A 179 10.79 -3.52 5.33
C PRO A 179 10.39 -2.94 3.98
N SER A 180 10.27 -3.76 2.92
CA SER A 180 9.85 -3.28 1.61
C SER A 180 8.42 -2.73 1.61
N TYR A 181 7.54 -3.22 2.49
CA TYR A 181 6.18 -2.71 2.60
C TYR A 181 6.12 -1.27 3.12
N ALA A 182 6.93 -0.95 4.13
CA ALA A 182 7.05 0.40 4.66
C ALA A 182 7.72 1.34 3.64
N LEU A 183 8.77 0.86 2.95
CA LEU A 183 9.42 1.60 1.87
C LEU A 183 8.45 1.90 0.72
N GLY A 184 7.59 0.95 0.35
CA GLY A 184 6.60 1.15 -0.72
C GLY A 184 5.66 2.32 -0.43
N LYS A 185 5.11 2.39 0.79
CA LYS A 185 4.27 3.53 1.22
C LYS A 185 5.04 4.86 1.14
N ALA A 186 6.29 4.87 1.58
CA ALA A 186 7.10 6.09 1.60
C ALA A 186 7.48 6.55 0.19
N PHE A 187 7.86 5.63 -0.70
CA PHE A 187 8.09 5.93 -2.11
C PHE A 187 6.83 6.43 -2.80
N ALA A 188 5.68 5.81 -2.55
CA ALA A 188 4.40 6.22 -3.10
C ALA A 188 4.06 7.67 -2.73
N ALA A 189 4.31 8.07 -1.47
CA ALA A 189 4.05 9.44 -1.03
C ALA A 189 4.97 10.46 -1.69
N GLN A 190 6.26 10.15 -1.85
CA GLN A 190 7.20 11.03 -2.54
C GLN A 190 6.86 11.15 -4.05
N MET A 191 6.51 10.04 -4.70
CA MET A 191 6.04 10.02 -6.09
C MET A 191 4.76 10.83 -6.27
N TYR A 192 3.78 10.67 -5.37
CA TYR A 192 2.53 11.39 -5.38
C TYR A 192 2.72 12.90 -5.19
N HIS A 193 3.57 13.29 -4.24
CA HIS A 193 3.92 14.70 -4.03
C HIS A 193 4.50 15.34 -5.28
N GLN A 194 5.44 14.66 -5.95
CA GLN A 194 6.00 15.18 -7.19
C GLN A 194 4.95 15.25 -8.31
N MET A 195 4.15 14.19 -8.50
CA MET A 195 3.10 14.15 -9.52
C MET A 195 2.11 15.31 -9.37
N LYS A 196 1.73 15.66 -8.13
CA LYS A 196 0.85 16.81 -7.85
C LYS A 196 1.41 18.17 -8.26
N LYS A 197 2.74 18.29 -8.40
CA LYS A 197 3.37 19.51 -8.94
C LYS A 197 3.30 19.55 -10.47
N ASP A 198 3.38 18.38 -11.11
CA ASP A 198 3.54 18.28 -12.56
C ASP A 198 2.20 18.20 -13.29
N ILE A 199 1.18 17.58 -12.68
CA ILE A 199 -0.16 17.43 -13.25
C ILE A 199 -1.26 17.72 -12.21
N PRO A 200 -2.46 18.18 -12.62
CA PRO A 200 -3.55 18.52 -11.71
C PRO A 200 -4.29 17.27 -11.21
N VAL A 201 -3.62 16.43 -10.42
CA VAL A 201 -4.12 15.11 -9.95
C VAL A 201 -5.54 15.19 -9.37
N ASP A 202 -5.77 16.11 -8.43
CA ASP A 202 -7.06 16.27 -7.74
C ASP A 202 -8.22 16.55 -8.74
N THR A 203 -7.95 17.35 -9.79
CA THR A 203 -8.93 17.62 -10.86
C THR A 203 -9.13 16.40 -11.75
N LEU A 204 -8.06 15.71 -12.11
CA LEU A 204 -8.14 14.49 -12.93
C LEU A 204 -8.96 13.41 -12.24
N LEU A 205 -8.78 13.23 -10.93
CA LEU A 205 -9.56 12.28 -10.12
C LEU A 205 -11.05 12.64 -10.10
N LYS A 206 -11.38 13.91 -9.82
CA LYS A 206 -12.77 14.41 -9.84
C LYS A 206 -13.45 14.26 -11.20
N ASP A 207 -12.68 14.40 -12.28
CA ASP A 207 -13.15 14.21 -13.66
C ASP A 207 -13.21 12.73 -14.08
N GLY A 208 -12.71 11.80 -13.26
CA GLY A 208 -12.62 10.37 -13.58
C GLY A 208 -11.53 10.02 -14.61
N LYS A 209 -10.53 10.89 -14.81
CA LYS A 209 -9.47 10.77 -15.83
C LYS A 209 -8.22 10.07 -15.30
N LEU A 210 -8.36 8.81 -14.88
CA LEU A 210 -7.26 8.00 -14.33
C LEU A 210 -6.17 7.70 -15.35
N GLU A 211 -6.49 7.70 -16.65
CA GLU A 211 -5.55 7.40 -17.73
C GLU A 211 -4.34 8.34 -17.75
N SER A 212 -4.53 9.60 -17.34
CA SER A 212 -3.45 10.59 -17.26
C SER A 212 -2.48 10.28 -16.12
N ILE A 213 -2.99 9.80 -14.99
CA ILE A 213 -2.19 9.38 -13.83
C ILE A 213 -1.40 8.10 -14.17
N VAL A 214 -2.07 7.12 -14.78
CA VAL A 214 -1.42 5.88 -15.23
C VAL A 214 -0.34 6.18 -16.27
N SER A 215 -0.61 7.05 -17.25
CA SER A 215 0.38 7.42 -18.27
C SER A 215 1.60 8.11 -17.67
N TYR A 216 1.40 8.97 -16.67
CA TYR A 216 2.50 9.63 -15.96
C TYR A 216 3.40 8.60 -15.25
N LEU A 217 2.80 7.67 -14.48
CA LEU A 217 3.58 6.60 -13.85
C LEU A 217 4.22 5.67 -14.89
N GLY A 218 3.56 5.42 -16.01
CA GLY A 218 4.08 4.66 -17.15
C GLY A 218 5.41 5.22 -17.65
N GLU A 219 5.44 6.53 -17.88
CA GLU A 219 6.60 7.25 -18.41
C GLU A 219 7.73 7.41 -17.38
N HIS A 220 7.39 7.64 -16.12
CA HIS A 220 8.39 7.97 -15.08
C HIS A 220 8.85 6.78 -14.25
N VAL A 221 8.08 5.68 -14.21
CA VAL A 221 8.33 4.53 -13.34
C VAL A 221 8.23 3.21 -14.11
N HIS A 222 7.10 2.94 -14.77
CA HIS A 222 6.77 1.57 -15.19
C HIS A 222 7.65 1.05 -16.32
N LYS A 223 7.89 1.87 -17.34
CA LYS A 223 8.60 1.47 -18.57
C LYS A 223 9.99 0.86 -18.35
N TYR A 224 10.61 1.12 -17.20
CA TYR A 224 11.95 0.65 -16.90
C TYR A 224 12.01 -0.83 -16.49
N GLY A 225 10.91 -1.43 -16.02
CA GLY A 225 10.95 -2.77 -15.41
C GLY A 225 12.10 -2.87 -14.40
N ALA A 226 12.92 -3.92 -14.50
CA ALA A 226 14.11 -4.09 -13.66
C ALA A 226 15.40 -3.53 -14.31
N SER A 227 15.30 -2.77 -15.39
CA SER A 227 16.47 -2.16 -16.06
C SER A 227 17.04 -0.94 -15.33
N LYS A 228 16.36 -0.44 -14.30
CA LYS A 228 16.78 0.73 -13.52
C LYS A 228 16.50 0.49 -12.04
N ASP A 229 17.47 0.79 -11.19
CA ASP A 229 17.34 0.63 -9.75
C ASP A 229 16.28 1.57 -9.15
N ALA A 230 15.61 1.11 -8.08
CA ALA A 230 14.58 1.86 -7.36
C ALA A 230 14.97 3.30 -7.01
N MET A 231 16.17 3.51 -6.46
CA MET A 231 16.64 4.85 -6.06
C MET A 231 16.91 5.76 -7.26
N ASN A 232 17.31 5.18 -8.41
CA ASN A 232 17.48 5.93 -9.64
C ASN A 232 16.13 6.30 -10.24
N ILE A 233 15.13 5.41 -10.22
CA ILE A 233 13.75 5.73 -10.63
C ILE A 233 13.22 6.90 -9.79
N LEU A 234 13.33 6.81 -8.47
CA LEU A 234 12.82 7.83 -7.56
C LEU A 234 13.52 9.18 -7.78
N ARG A 235 14.85 9.18 -7.92
CA ARG A 235 15.61 10.41 -8.19
C ARG A 235 15.27 11.03 -9.54
N ASP A 236 15.15 10.22 -10.58
CA ASP A 236 14.89 10.74 -11.93
C ASP A 236 13.46 11.28 -12.06
N MET A 237 12.49 10.69 -11.35
CA MET A 237 11.12 11.19 -11.29
C MET A 237 10.99 12.43 -10.41
N THR A 238 11.63 12.45 -9.24
CA THR A 238 11.35 13.43 -8.18
C THR A 238 12.39 14.55 -8.08
N GLY A 239 13.53 14.39 -8.76
CA GLY A 239 14.65 15.32 -8.69
C GLY A 239 15.53 15.19 -7.44
N GLU A 240 15.20 14.31 -6.50
CA GLU A 240 15.95 14.13 -5.25
C GLU A 240 16.02 12.66 -4.79
N SER A 241 16.90 12.36 -3.84
CA SER A 241 16.96 11.03 -3.23
C SER A 241 15.71 10.72 -2.41
N PHE A 242 15.59 9.47 -1.94
CA PHE A 242 14.52 9.09 -1.01
C PHE A 242 14.47 10.05 0.20
N ASN A 243 13.27 10.58 0.46
CA ASN A 243 12.98 11.43 1.59
C ASN A 243 11.67 11.01 2.26
N VAL A 244 11.77 10.49 3.49
CA VAL A 244 10.63 9.99 4.27
C VAL A 244 9.67 11.10 4.71
N ASP A 245 10.11 12.36 4.73
CA ASP A 245 9.30 13.48 5.20
C ASP A 245 8.03 13.67 4.36
N TYR A 246 8.05 13.28 3.08
CA TYR A 246 6.85 13.31 2.23
C TYR A 246 5.76 12.36 2.73
N TYR A 247 6.15 11.19 3.23
CA TYR A 247 5.19 10.23 3.79
C TYR A 247 4.62 10.73 5.12
N ILE A 248 5.48 11.24 5.99
CA ILE A 248 5.07 11.81 7.27
C ILE A 248 4.13 13.01 7.04
N THR A 249 4.46 13.87 6.08
CA THR A 249 3.65 15.04 5.71
C THR A 249 2.30 14.61 5.15
N TYR A 250 2.28 13.67 4.19
CA TYR A 250 1.05 13.09 3.63
C TYR A 250 0.10 12.58 4.73
N LEU A 251 0.62 11.76 5.66
CA LEU A 251 -0.17 11.23 6.76
C LEU A 251 -0.68 12.35 7.68
N LYS A 252 0.19 13.28 8.10
CA LYS A 252 -0.21 14.40 8.97
C LYS A 252 -1.31 15.23 8.33
N GLU A 253 -1.13 15.67 7.09
CA GLU A 253 -2.11 16.50 6.39
C GLU A 253 -3.46 15.79 6.25
N LYS A 254 -3.44 14.53 5.80
CA LYS A 254 -4.64 13.72 5.62
C LYS A 254 -5.38 13.51 6.94
N TYR A 255 -4.68 13.04 7.96
CA TYR A 255 -5.30 12.65 9.23
C TYR A 255 -5.65 13.84 10.12
N THR A 256 -4.90 14.94 10.08
CA THR A 256 -5.32 16.22 10.71
C THR A 256 -6.63 16.71 10.11
N LYS A 257 -6.79 16.66 8.78
CA LYS A 257 -8.04 17.04 8.11
C LYS A 257 -9.20 16.10 8.48
N LEU A 258 -8.97 14.79 8.50
CA LEU A 258 -10.03 13.80 8.75
C LEU A 258 -10.52 13.82 10.20
N TYR A 259 -9.62 13.99 11.16
CA TYR A 259 -9.91 13.87 12.59
C TYR A 259 -9.99 15.22 13.33
N ASN A 260 -9.76 16.34 12.65
CA ASN A 260 -9.72 17.68 13.24
C ASN A 260 -8.78 17.78 14.46
N LEU A 261 -7.55 17.27 14.29
CA LEU A 261 -6.52 17.21 15.34
C LEU A 261 -5.82 18.56 15.57
#